data_AF-A0A3B9YYL9-F1
#
_entry.id   AF-A0A3B9YYL9-F1
#
_cell.length_a   1.000
_cell.length_b   1.000
_cell.length_c   1.000
_cell.angle_alpha   90.00
_cell.angle_beta   90.00
_cell.angle_gamma   90.00
#
_symmetry.space_group_name_H-M   'P 1'
#
loop_
_entity.id
_entity.type
_entity.pdbx_description
1 polymer ?
#
loop_
_entity_poly.entity_id
_entity_poly.type
_entity_poly.pdbx_seq_one_letter_code
_entity_poly.pdbx_strand_id
1 'polypeptide(L)' 'MESPCIRVCTIEPVSGYCRGCGRTMPEIAQWMSMGSID' A
#
# COMPACT_ATOMS: atom_id res chain seq x y z
N MET A 1 -0.94 12.68 8.56
CA MET A 1 -1.55 11.34 8.49
C MET A 1 -0.43 10.38 8.17
N GLU A 2 0.08 9.69 9.18
CA GLU A 2 1.25 8.81 9.03
C GLU A 2 0.89 7.62 8.12
N SER A 3 1.84 7.18 7.29
CA SER A 3 1.61 6.01 6.43
C SER A 3 1.35 4.79 7.31
N PRO A 4 0.24 4.06 7.13
CA PRO A 4 -0.04 2.83 7.89
C PRO A 4 0.86 1.65 7.45
N CYS A 5 1.95 1.92 6.74
CA CYS A 5 2.82 0.92 6.15
C CYS A 5 3.74 0.30 7.22
N ILE A 6 3.43 -0.94 7.63
CA ILE A 6 4.29 -1.77 8.49
C ILE A 6 5.43 -2.47 7.71
N ARG A 7 5.75 -2.00 6.49
CA ARG A 7 6.71 -2.61 5.54
C ARG A 7 6.38 -4.05 5.11
N VAL A 8 5.12 -4.48 5.27
CA VAL A 8 4.62 -5.75 4.75
C VAL A 8 3.77 -5.47 3.51
N CYS A 9 4.23 -5.90 2.34
CA CYS A 9 3.50 -5.79 1.07
C CYS A 9 3.14 -7.20 0.58
N THR A 10 2.13 -7.81 1.20
CA THR A 10 1.59 -9.11 0.79
C THR A 10 0.12 -8.94 0.45
N ILE A 11 -0.23 -9.26 -0.80
CA ILE A 11 -1.63 -9.23 -1.27
C ILE A 11 -2.35 -10.49 -0.81
N GLU A 12 -3.49 -10.30 -0.17
CA GLU A 12 -4.44 -11.35 0.15
C GLU A 12 -5.23 -11.69 -1.13
N PRO A 13 -5.16 -12.94 -1.63
CA PRO A 13 -5.60 -13.26 -2.99
C PRO A 13 -7.12 -13.31 -3.16
N VAL A 14 -7.91 -13.34 -2.09
CA VAL A 14 -9.37 -13.38 -2.13
C VAL A 14 -9.94 -11.96 -2.21
N SER A 15 -9.43 -11.05 -1.38
CA SER A 15 -9.90 -9.68 -1.27
C SER A 15 -9.13 -8.70 -2.16
N GLY A 16 -7.92 -9.06 -2.60
CA GLY A 16 -7.07 -8.21 -3.44
C GLY A 16 -6.39 -7.06 -2.68
N TYR A 17 -6.51 -7.04 -1.35
CA TYR A 17 -5.91 -6.01 -0.50
C TYR A 17 -4.58 -6.46 0.10
N CYS A 18 -3.69 -5.50 0.32
CA CYS A 18 -2.48 -5.70 1.09
C CYS A 18 -2.81 -5.91 2.57
N ARG A 19 -2.27 -6.97 3.16
CA ARG A 19 -2.44 -7.30 4.59
C ARG A 19 -1.86 -6.24 5.54
N GLY A 20 -0.92 -5.42 5.07
CA GLY A 20 -0.31 -4.36 5.88
C GLY A 20 -1.12 -3.07 5.86
N CYS A 21 -1.37 -2.52 4.68
CA CYS A 21 -1.97 -1.20 4.53
C CYS A 21 -3.45 -1.20 4.11
N GLY A 22 -4.04 -2.36 3.80
CA GLY A 22 -5.43 -2.46 3.38
C GLY A 22 -5.72 -1.73 2.05
N ARG A 23 -4.72 -1.60 1.18
CA ARG A 23 -4.85 -1.02 -0.17
C ARG A 23 -4.60 -2.07 -1.25
N THR A 24 -5.17 -1.86 -2.42
CA THR A 24 -4.95 -2.68 -3.61
C THR A 24 -3.61 -2.37 -4.28
N MET A 25 -3.14 -3.27 -5.14
CA MET A 25 -1.89 -3.07 -5.89
C MET A 25 -1.88 -1.81 -6.77
N PRO A 26 -2.98 -1.46 -7.48
CA PRO A 26 -3.04 -0.20 -8.22
C PRO A 26 -2.89 1.04 -7.31
N GLU A 27 -3.55 1.05 -6.16
CA GLU A 27 -3.43 2.16 -5.19
C GLU A 27 -2.00 2.30 -4.65
N ILE A 28 -1.34 1.16 -4.36
CA ILE A 28 0.05 1.13 -3.88
C ILE A 28 1.02 1.60 -4.98
N ALA A 29 0.80 1.20 -6.24
CA ALA A 29 1.65 1.60 -7.36
C ALA A 29 1.65 3.12 -7.58
N GLN A 30 0.55 3.81 -7.24
CA GLN A 30 0.47 5.27 -7.33
C GLN A 30 1.23 5.99 -6.22
N TRP A 31 1.66 5.32 -5.14
CA TRP A 31 2.47 5.94 -4.10
C TRP A 31 3.85 6.37 -4.59
N MET A 32 4.43 5.66 -5.56
CA MET A 32 5.67 6.10 -6.21
C MET A 32 5.50 7.43 -6.95
N SER A 33 4.26 7.78 -7.35
CA SER A 33 3.91 9.09 -7.92
C SER A 33 3.49 10.11 -6.86
N MET A 34 3.34 9.71 -5.59
CA MET A 34 2.87 10.52 -4.47
C MET A 34 3.94 10.75 -3.37
N GLY A 35 5.19 10.30 -3.55
CA GLY A 35 6.18 10.29 -2.47
C GLY A 35 7.62 10.65 -2.86
N SER A 36 7.87 11.94 -3.07
CA SER A 36 9.11 12.60 -2.63
C SER A 36 8.80 14.01 -2.14
N ILE A 37 8.07 14.06 -1.02
CA ILE A 37 7.97 15.12 -0.01
C ILE A 37 7.56 14.28 1.22
N ASP A 38 8.45 13.80 2.10
CA ASP A 38 9.56 14.42 2.83
C ASP A 38 10.68 13.41 3.14
#